data_AF-A0A5E4BZG1-F1
#
_entry.id   AF-A0A5E4BZG1-F1
#
_cell.length_a   1.000
_cell.length_b   1.000
_cell.length_c   1.000
_cell.angle_alpha   90.00
_cell.angle_beta   90.00
_cell.angle_gamma   90.00
#
_symmetry.space_group_name_H-M   'P 1'
#
loop_
_entity.id
_entity.type
_entity.pdbx_description
1 polymer ?
#
loop_
_entity_poly.entity_id
_entity_poly.type
_entity_poly.pdbx_seq_one_letter_code
_entity_poly.pdbx_strand_id
1 'polypeptide(L)'
;MASPAPLVASISHQMVALQTLQLLQQEWGWGDGPGAPGGPCDQDHVPTAPTRRSGPVRARPGPGREEGAGAARIRGARARASSPEVEGLRGAEGGAELLPFPRDRGPCTLARMAMRSALARVVDSTSELVSVEETLLGPLQQERSFPIHLKDSVEFRNICSHLALQIEGQQFDRDLNAAHQCLKTIVKKLIQSLANLPSDTHVVACASLRQILKNLPDT
;
A
#
# COMPACT_ATOMS: atom_id res chain seq x y z
N MET A 1 0.13 10.54 -43.77
CA MET A 1 0.60 11.12 -42.49
C MET A 1 0.06 10.24 -41.39
N ALA A 2 0.93 9.66 -40.56
CA ALA A 2 0.51 8.82 -39.45
C ALA A 2 -0.08 9.71 -38.34
N SER A 3 -1.26 9.33 -37.84
CA SER A 3 -1.97 10.11 -36.83
C SER A 3 -1.26 9.99 -35.47
N PRO A 4 -1.08 11.08 -34.70
CA PRO A 4 -0.60 11.01 -33.32
C PRO A 4 -1.61 10.36 -32.36
N ALA A 5 -2.81 9.99 -32.84
CA ALA A 5 -3.90 9.41 -32.04
C ALA A 5 -3.49 8.24 -31.13
N PRO A 6 -2.61 7.29 -31.51
CA PRO A 6 -2.21 6.20 -30.63
C PRO A 6 -1.42 6.66 -29.40
N LEU A 7 -0.58 7.69 -29.54
CA LEU A 7 0.19 8.25 -28.42
C LEU A 7 -0.73 9.00 -27.47
N VAL A 8 -1.59 9.86 -28.01
CA VAL A 8 -2.56 10.63 -27.22
C VAL A 8 -3.49 9.69 -26.43
N ALA A 9 -3.92 8.60 -27.05
CA ALA A 9 -4.72 7.58 -26.37
C ALA A 9 -3.92 6.87 -25.27
N SER A 10 -2.64 6.54 -25.51
CA SER A 10 -1.75 5.95 -24.48
C SER A 10 -1.62 6.88 -23.27
N ILE A 11 -1.27 8.14 -23.49
CA ILE A 11 -1.12 9.18 -22.46
C ILE A 11 -2.42 9.31 -21.67
N SER A 12 -3.57 9.35 -22.35
CA SER A 12 -4.88 9.46 -21.70
C SER A 12 -5.14 8.28 -20.74
N HIS A 13 -4.83 7.06 -21.16
CA HIS A 13 -4.98 5.89 -20.28
C HIS A 13 -4.00 5.92 -19.10
N GLN A 14 -2.76 6.34 -19.31
CA GLN A 14 -1.75 6.46 -18.26
C GLN A 14 -2.09 7.57 -17.25
N MET A 15 -2.63 8.70 -17.70
CA MET A 15 -3.11 9.76 -16.81
C MET A 15 -4.25 9.28 -15.92
N VAL A 16 -5.23 8.56 -16.47
CA VAL A 16 -6.34 7.99 -15.67
C VAL A 16 -5.81 6.96 -14.68
N ALA A 17 -4.86 6.12 -15.10
CA ALA A 17 -4.20 5.17 -14.21
C ALA A 17 -3.45 5.88 -13.07
N LEU A 18 -2.68 6.93 -13.39
CA LEU A 18 -1.94 7.74 -12.42
C LEU A 18 -2.88 8.39 -11.41
N GLN A 19 -3.96 9.02 -11.87
CA GLN A 19 -4.98 9.62 -11.00
C GLN A 19 -5.60 8.58 -10.06
N THR A 20 -5.88 7.39 -10.58
CA THR A 20 -6.41 6.27 -9.78
C THR A 20 -5.41 5.84 -8.70
N LEU A 21 -4.13 5.70 -9.04
CA LEU A 21 -3.08 5.32 -8.10
C LEU A 21 -2.80 6.42 -7.06
N GLN A 22 -2.86 7.69 -7.44
CA GLN A 22 -2.70 8.84 -6.54
C GLN A 22 -3.87 8.94 -5.55
N LEU A 23 -5.10 8.70 -6.01
CA LEU A 23 -6.27 8.64 -5.13
C LEU A 23 -6.12 7.48 -4.15
N LEU A 24 -5.74 6.30 -4.65
CA LEU A 24 -5.48 5.12 -3.83
C LEU A 24 -4.42 5.41 -2.74
N GLN A 25 -3.33 6.08 -3.10
CA GLN A 25 -2.29 6.49 -2.15
C GLN A 25 -2.79 7.45 -1.06
N GLN A 26 -3.73 8.34 -1.41
CA GLN A 26 -4.35 9.28 -0.47
C GLN A 26 -5.34 8.60 0.46
N GLU A 27 -6.23 7.75 -0.08
CA GLU A 27 -7.25 7.02 0.67
C GLU A 27 -6.65 6.09 1.73
N TRP A 28 -5.50 5.48 1.42
CA TRP A 28 -4.79 4.64 2.37
C TRP A 28 -4.04 5.45 3.45
N GLY A 29 -4.13 6.78 3.44
CA GLY A 29 -3.54 7.64 4.46
C GLY A 29 -2.02 7.53 4.50
N TRP A 30 -1.38 7.26 3.36
CA TRP A 30 0.07 7.10 3.24
C TRP A 30 0.83 8.42 3.12
N GLY A 31 0.14 9.54 3.29
CA GLY A 31 0.76 10.85 3.38
C GLY A 31 1.50 11.01 4.70
N ASP A 32 2.83 11.09 4.63
CA ASP A 32 3.59 11.88 5.60
C ASP A 32 3.24 13.35 5.35
N GLY A 33 2.15 13.81 5.96
CA GLY A 33 1.94 15.23 6.17
C GLY A 33 2.77 15.68 7.38
N PRO A 34 3.49 16.81 7.31
CA PRO A 34 4.13 17.39 8.50
C PRO A 34 3.02 17.69 9.52
N GLY A 35 3.29 17.31 10.77
CA GLY A 35 2.34 17.22 11.87
C GLY A 35 1.14 18.18 11.84
N ALA A 36 -0.06 17.61 11.87
CA ALA A 36 -1.18 18.30 12.49
C ALA A 36 -0.81 18.51 13.97
N PRO A 37 -0.87 19.74 14.50
CA PRO A 37 -0.56 19.99 15.90
C PRO A 37 -1.61 19.28 16.74
N GLY A 38 -1.17 18.24 17.44
CA GLY A 38 -1.97 17.61 18.48
C GLY A 38 -2.39 18.68 19.46
N GLY A 39 -3.71 18.74 19.73
CA GLY A 39 -4.28 19.58 20.77
C GLY A 39 -3.59 19.33 22.11
N PRO A 40 -3.62 20.32 23.02
CA PRO A 40 -2.87 20.26 24.26
C PRO A 40 -3.34 19.07 25.08
N CYS A 41 -2.43 18.12 25.32
CA CYS A 41 -2.63 17.13 26.37
C CYS A 41 -2.66 17.89 27.70
N ASP A 42 -3.85 17.95 28.29
CA ASP A 42 -4.05 18.25 29.70
C ASP A 42 -3.08 17.39 30.54
N GLN A 43 -2.07 18.05 31.10
CA GLN A 43 -1.23 17.47 32.14
C GLN A 43 -1.96 17.64 33.47
N ASP A 44 -2.72 16.64 33.87
CA ASP A 44 -3.18 16.56 35.26
C ASP A 44 -3.34 15.11 35.70
N HIS A 45 -2.24 14.43 35.97
CA HIS A 45 -2.25 13.30 36.90
C HIS A 45 -0.99 13.30 37.75
N VAL A 46 -1.11 13.88 38.94
CA VAL A 46 -0.22 13.67 40.09
C VAL A 46 -0.54 12.31 40.71
N PRO A 47 0.45 11.43 40.91
CA PRO A 47 0.37 10.42 41.96
C PRO A 47 1.36 10.77 43.07
N THR A 48 0.79 11.18 44.21
CA THR A 48 1.51 11.30 45.48
C THR A 48 1.87 9.91 46.00
N ALA A 49 3.15 9.67 46.28
CA ALA A 49 3.57 8.59 47.17
C ALA A 49 4.80 9.02 47.99
N PRO A 50 4.84 8.77 49.32
CA PRO A 50 5.97 9.17 50.16
C PRO A 50 7.05 8.08 50.20
N THR A 51 8.30 8.48 49.95
CA THR A 51 9.49 7.62 50.10
C THR A 51 9.95 7.61 51.57
N ARG A 52 9.84 6.46 52.25
CA ARG A 52 10.59 6.16 53.48
C ARG A 52 11.88 5.41 53.16
N ARG A 53 12.88 5.70 54.00
CA ARG A 53 14.31 5.44 53.91
C ARG A 53 14.71 3.99 54.28
N SER A 54 15.86 3.60 53.73
CA SER A 54 16.94 2.79 54.34
C SER A 54 16.92 1.25 54.28
N GLY A 55 17.84 0.71 53.47
CA GLY A 55 18.98 -0.08 53.97
C GLY A 55 18.92 -1.63 53.94
N PRO A 56 20.07 -2.33 53.84
CA PRO A 56 20.23 -3.59 53.09
C PRO A 56 20.57 -4.81 53.97
N VAL A 57 20.65 -6.04 53.40
CA VAL A 57 21.70 -7.07 53.67
C VAL A 57 21.48 -8.40 52.89
N ARG A 58 22.62 -8.94 52.42
CA ARG A 58 23.05 -10.27 51.88
C ARG A 58 22.10 -11.47 52.12
N ALA A 59 22.04 -12.52 51.29
CA ALA A 59 23.12 -13.49 51.01
C ALA A 59 22.74 -14.58 49.96
N ARG A 60 23.80 -15.24 49.48
CA ARG A 60 24.05 -16.29 48.46
C ARG A 60 23.12 -17.55 48.34
N PRO A 61 23.33 -18.38 47.27
CA PRO A 61 22.43 -19.40 46.72
C PRO A 61 22.78 -20.86 47.09
N GLY A 62 21.87 -21.80 46.74
CA GLY A 62 22.19 -23.22 46.54
C GLY A 62 21.01 -24.07 46.00
N PRO A 63 21.25 -25.18 45.27
CA PRO A 63 20.31 -25.76 44.29
C PRO A 63 19.91 -27.24 44.53
N GLY A 64 18.93 -27.73 43.74
CA GLY A 64 18.59 -29.16 43.50
C GLY A 64 17.59 -29.76 44.49
N ARG A 65 16.74 -30.75 44.19
CA ARG A 65 16.49 -31.64 43.04
C ARG A 65 15.26 -32.49 43.41
N GLU A 66 14.43 -32.88 42.43
CA GLU A 66 13.63 -34.14 42.27
C GLU A 66 12.43 -33.82 41.35
N GLU A 67 12.42 -34.30 40.09
CA GLU A 67 11.80 -35.56 39.61
C GLU A 67 10.33 -35.69 40.05
N GLY A 68 9.31 -35.90 39.23
CA GLY A 68 9.21 -36.28 37.82
C GLY A 68 7.90 -37.07 37.65
N ALA A 69 7.10 -36.70 36.63
CA ALA A 69 6.11 -37.51 35.90
C ALA A 69 4.84 -38.06 36.60
N GLY A 70 3.71 -38.01 35.86
CA GLY A 70 2.81 -39.19 35.81
C GLY A 70 1.30 -39.00 36.01
N ALA A 71 0.61 -38.48 35.00
CA ALA A 71 -0.61 -39.02 34.39
C ALA A 71 -1.87 -39.41 35.24
N ALA A 72 -2.94 -38.64 34.99
CA ALA A 72 -4.20 -39.05 34.34
C ALA A 72 -5.40 -39.63 35.13
N ARG A 73 -6.57 -39.23 34.58
CA ARG A 73 -7.97 -39.74 34.69
C ARG A 73 -8.73 -39.13 35.89
N ILE A 74 -10.03 -38.77 35.86
CA ILE A 74 -11.22 -39.37 35.25
C ILE A 74 -12.33 -38.31 35.03
N ARG A 75 -13.16 -38.57 34.02
CA ARG A 75 -14.36 -37.89 33.49
C ARG A 75 -15.65 -38.20 34.29
N GLY A 76 -16.55 -37.23 34.44
CA GLY A 76 -17.99 -37.44 34.79
C GLY A 76 -18.64 -36.16 35.33
N ALA A 77 -19.38 -35.37 34.54
CA ALA A 77 -20.80 -35.52 34.15
C ALA A 77 -21.83 -35.36 35.29
N ARG A 78 -22.37 -34.14 35.46
CA ARG A 78 -23.70 -33.79 36.00
C ARG A 78 -24.01 -32.36 35.50
N ALA A 79 -24.97 -32.16 34.59
CA ALA A 79 -26.42 -32.15 34.77
C ALA A 79 -26.98 -30.77 35.17
N ARG A 80 -27.84 -30.25 34.28
CA ARG A 80 -29.18 -29.67 34.56
C ARG A 80 -29.33 -28.14 34.60
N ALA A 81 -30.05 -27.67 33.57
CA ALA A 81 -31.16 -26.71 33.55
C ALA A 81 -31.03 -25.37 34.29
N SER A 82 -31.25 -24.26 33.59
CA SER A 82 -32.57 -23.62 33.47
C SER A 82 -32.39 -22.14 33.07
N SER A 83 -33.17 -21.68 32.10
CA SER A 83 -33.54 -20.27 31.95
C SER A 83 -34.36 -19.83 33.19
N PRO A 84 -34.49 -18.51 33.46
CA PRO A 84 -35.62 -17.81 32.86
C PRO A 84 -35.37 -16.34 32.48
N GLU A 85 -36.33 -15.86 31.70
CA GLU A 85 -36.55 -14.52 31.18
C GLU A 85 -36.76 -13.46 32.29
N VAL A 86 -36.27 -12.24 32.07
CA VAL A 86 -36.89 -11.01 32.62
C VAL A 86 -36.84 -9.92 31.55
N GLU A 87 -38.04 -9.59 31.09
CA GLU A 87 -38.39 -8.39 30.36
C GLU A 87 -38.12 -7.14 31.22
N GLY A 88 -37.41 -6.16 30.66
CA GLY A 88 -37.13 -4.88 31.30
C GLY A 88 -37.19 -3.75 30.28
N LEU A 89 -38.32 -3.06 30.23
CA LEU A 89 -38.55 -1.83 29.48
C LEU A 89 -37.57 -0.71 29.90
N ARG A 90 -37.19 0.12 28.90
CA ARG A 90 -37.01 1.59 28.95
C ARG A 90 -35.58 2.11 28.69
N GLY A 91 -35.49 3.09 27.78
CA GLY A 91 -34.37 4.02 27.58
C GLY A 91 -33.77 3.91 26.18
N ALA A 92 -34.23 4.69 25.20
CA ALA A 92 -33.75 6.04 24.87
C ALA A 92 -32.43 6.04 24.07
N GLU A 93 -32.43 6.89 23.04
CA GLU A 93 -31.28 7.41 22.27
C GLU A 93 -30.72 6.57 21.10
N GLY A 94 -31.11 7.00 19.89
CA GLY A 94 -30.14 7.56 18.95
C GLY A 94 -28.97 6.69 18.52
N GLY A 95 -29.23 5.51 17.96
CA GLY A 95 -28.22 4.74 17.24
C GLY A 95 -28.25 5.06 15.74
N ALA A 96 -27.63 6.16 15.32
CA ALA A 96 -27.13 6.21 13.95
C ALA A 96 -26.10 5.07 13.85
N GLU A 97 -26.38 4.04 13.05
CA GLU A 97 -25.36 3.14 12.52
C GLU A 97 -24.39 3.99 11.69
N LEU A 98 -23.49 4.68 12.37
CA LEU A 98 -22.19 4.98 11.81
C LEU A 98 -21.50 3.63 11.75
N LEU A 99 -21.59 3.04 10.55
CA LEU A 99 -20.71 1.98 10.10
C LEU A 99 -19.33 2.19 10.74
N PRO A 100 -18.75 1.19 11.41
CA PRO A 100 -17.37 1.29 11.84
C PRO A 100 -16.52 1.49 10.58
N PHE A 101 -16.14 2.73 10.29
CA PHE A 101 -14.95 2.98 9.49
C PHE A 101 -13.85 2.21 10.19
N PRO A 102 -13.19 1.23 9.55
CA PRO A 102 -12.07 0.55 10.18
C PRO A 102 -10.90 1.53 10.16
N ARG A 103 -10.90 2.48 11.10
CA ARG A 103 -9.72 3.24 11.47
C ARG A 103 -8.91 2.40 12.44
N ASP A 104 -8.69 1.15 12.07
CA ASP A 104 -7.80 0.26 12.79
C ASP A 104 -6.39 0.59 12.32
N ARG A 105 -5.80 1.61 12.97
CA ARG A 105 -4.40 1.98 12.80
C ARG A 105 -3.53 0.93 13.50
N GLY A 106 -3.66 -0.32 13.04
CA GLY A 106 -2.86 -1.43 13.51
C GLY A 106 -1.37 -1.21 13.19
N PRO A 107 -0.46 -1.91 13.87
CA PRO A 107 0.97 -1.80 13.63
C PRO A 107 1.30 -2.00 12.15
N CYS A 108 2.02 -1.07 11.53
CA CYS A 108 2.51 -1.22 10.17
C CYS A 108 3.49 -2.41 10.11
N THR A 109 3.07 -3.50 9.47
CA THR A 109 3.96 -4.64 9.24
C THR A 109 4.99 -4.29 8.16
N LEU A 110 6.14 -4.98 8.16
CA LEU A 110 7.15 -4.83 7.11
C LEU A 110 6.55 -5.07 5.71
N ALA A 111 5.63 -6.03 5.59
CA ALA A 111 4.89 -6.29 4.36
C ALA A 111 4.05 -5.07 3.92
N ARG A 112 3.34 -4.41 4.83
CA ARG A 112 2.59 -3.17 4.55
C ARG A 112 3.51 -2.02 4.12
N MET A 113 4.68 -1.89 4.75
CA MET A 113 5.68 -0.90 4.33
C MET A 113 6.24 -1.20 2.92
N ALA A 114 6.51 -2.47 2.63
CA ALA A 114 6.98 -2.90 1.32
C ALA A 114 5.92 -2.63 0.23
N MET A 115 4.64 -2.93 0.50
CA MET A 115 3.52 -2.58 -0.38
C MET A 115 3.43 -1.07 -0.62
N ARG A 116 3.52 -0.26 0.44
CA ARG A 116 3.51 1.22 0.32
C ARG A 116 4.66 1.72 -0.55
N SER A 117 5.87 1.21 -0.34
CA SER A 117 7.05 1.56 -1.14
C SER A 117 6.89 1.10 -2.60
N ALA A 118 6.34 -0.09 -2.82
CA ALA A 118 6.11 -0.64 -4.14
C ALA A 118 5.08 0.19 -4.93
N LEU A 119 3.95 0.55 -4.33
CA LEU A 119 2.94 1.39 -4.97
C LEU A 119 3.46 2.81 -5.21
N ALA A 120 4.19 3.42 -4.26
CA ALA A 120 4.83 4.72 -4.48
C ALA A 120 5.73 4.69 -5.72
N ARG A 121 6.55 3.65 -5.89
CA ARG A 121 7.36 3.47 -7.11
C ARG A 121 6.53 3.31 -8.38
N VAL A 122 5.36 2.66 -8.33
CA VAL A 122 4.44 2.62 -9.49
C VAL A 122 3.98 4.03 -9.84
N VAL A 123 3.53 4.80 -8.84
CA VAL A 123 3.04 6.17 -9.02
C VAL A 123 4.14 7.04 -9.64
N ASP A 124 5.34 7.02 -9.04
CA ASP A 124 6.49 7.80 -9.52
C ASP A 124 6.87 7.41 -10.94
N SER A 125 7.00 6.11 -11.22
CA SER A 125 7.37 5.62 -12.55
C SER A 125 6.30 5.90 -13.60
N THR A 126 5.01 5.87 -13.23
CA THR A 126 3.90 6.22 -14.12
C THR A 126 3.88 7.71 -14.39
N SER A 127 4.13 8.55 -13.39
CA SER A 127 4.25 9.99 -13.56
C SER A 127 5.43 10.37 -14.45
N GLU A 128 6.60 9.76 -14.23
CA GLU A 128 7.77 9.93 -15.11
C GLU A 128 7.46 9.48 -16.53
N LEU A 129 6.76 8.36 -16.69
CA LEU A 129 6.36 7.85 -18.01
C LEU A 129 5.46 8.84 -18.73
N VAL A 130 4.38 9.32 -18.09
CA VAL A 130 3.48 10.34 -18.69
C VAL A 130 4.28 11.58 -19.09
N SER A 131 5.17 12.06 -18.23
CA SER A 131 6.02 13.23 -18.54
C SER A 131 6.92 12.98 -19.75
N VAL A 132 7.55 11.80 -19.86
CA VAL A 132 8.36 11.42 -21.02
C VAL A 132 7.50 11.29 -22.27
N GLU A 133 6.31 10.70 -22.17
CA GLU A 133 5.39 10.54 -23.29
C GLU A 133 4.93 11.91 -23.83
N GLU A 134 4.62 12.87 -22.97
CA GLU A 134 4.20 14.21 -23.36
C GLU A 134 5.34 15.07 -23.89
N THR A 135 6.47 15.11 -23.18
CA THR A 135 7.56 16.08 -23.45
C THR A 135 8.56 15.59 -24.49
N LEU A 136 8.83 14.28 -24.53
CA LEU A 136 9.83 13.70 -25.43
C LEU A 136 9.17 12.92 -26.56
N LEU A 137 8.22 12.04 -26.25
CA LEU A 137 7.62 11.18 -27.28
C LEU A 137 6.58 11.92 -28.14
N GLY A 138 5.88 12.91 -27.57
CA GLY A 138 4.92 13.76 -28.27
C GLY A 138 5.51 14.43 -29.52
N PRO A 139 6.58 15.23 -29.37
CA PRO A 139 7.29 15.84 -30.50
C PRO A 139 7.85 14.79 -31.47
N LEU A 140 8.44 13.71 -30.95
CA LEU A 140 9.00 12.64 -31.79
C LEU A 140 7.93 11.97 -32.66
N GLN A 141 6.73 11.71 -32.13
CA GLN A 141 5.63 11.12 -32.88
C GLN A 141 5.12 12.04 -34.00
N GLN A 142 5.23 13.36 -33.80
CA GLN A 142 4.89 14.37 -34.82
C GLN A 142 5.95 14.42 -35.93
N GLU A 143 7.23 14.27 -35.59
CA GLU A 143 8.33 14.19 -36.56
C GLU A 143 8.32 12.86 -37.34
N ARG A 144 8.17 11.74 -36.62
CA ARG A 144 8.15 10.39 -37.17
C ARG A 144 7.27 9.48 -36.32
N SER A 145 6.27 8.87 -36.95
CA SER A 145 5.45 7.88 -36.27
C SER A 145 6.25 6.62 -35.96
N PHE A 146 6.16 6.17 -34.71
CA PHE A 146 6.59 4.85 -34.28
C PHE A 146 5.40 4.07 -33.71
N PRO A 147 5.47 2.72 -33.67
CA PRO A 147 4.39 1.90 -33.12
C PRO A 147 4.22 2.12 -31.62
N ILE A 148 2.96 2.24 -31.19
CA ILE A 148 2.59 2.38 -29.78
C ILE A 148 1.62 1.26 -29.44
N HIS A 149 1.97 0.48 -28.41
CA HIS A 149 1.18 -0.67 -27.99
C HIS A 149 0.08 -0.27 -27.03
N LEU A 150 -0.97 0.36 -27.56
CA LEU A 150 -2.10 0.89 -26.77
C LEU A 150 -2.76 -0.17 -25.86
N LYS A 151 -2.75 -1.44 -26.28
CA LYS A 151 -3.28 -2.55 -25.50
C LYS A 151 -2.68 -2.60 -24.09
N ASP A 152 -1.37 -2.39 -23.97
CA ASP A 152 -0.68 -2.47 -22.69
C ASP A 152 -1.07 -1.27 -21.79
N SER A 153 -1.25 -0.07 -22.36
CA SER A 153 -1.72 1.11 -21.60
C SER A 153 -3.16 0.94 -21.09
N VAL A 154 -4.04 0.30 -21.87
CA VAL A 154 -5.40 -0.05 -21.44
C VAL A 154 -5.37 -1.10 -20.33
N GLU A 155 -4.55 -2.14 -20.48
CA GLU A 155 -4.38 -3.19 -19.48
C GLU A 155 -3.85 -2.62 -18.17
N PHE A 156 -2.83 -1.74 -18.23
CA PHE A 156 -2.30 -1.04 -17.08
C PHE A 156 -3.38 -0.26 -16.33
N ARG A 157 -4.18 0.56 -17.04
CA ARG A 157 -5.31 1.28 -16.45
C ARG A 157 -6.30 0.34 -15.75
N ASN A 158 -6.64 -0.79 -16.37
CA ASN A 158 -7.58 -1.75 -15.80
C ASN A 158 -7.03 -2.37 -14.52
N ILE A 159 -5.73 -2.72 -14.50
CA ILE A 159 -5.05 -3.21 -13.29
C ILE A 159 -5.07 -2.14 -12.18
N CYS A 160 -4.78 -0.87 -12.49
CA CYS A 160 -4.89 0.22 -11.51
C CYS A 160 -6.31 0.41 -10.99
N SER A 161 -7.31 0.21 -11.84
CA SER A 161 -8.72 0.24 -11.43
C SER A 161 -9.04 -0.90 -10.47
N HIS A 162 -8.50 -2.10 -10.71
CA HIS A 162 -8.65 -3.23 -9.77
C HIS A 162 -7.96 -2.95 -8.44
N LEU A 163 -6.73 -2.40 -8.46
CA LEU A 163 -6.01 -1.98 -7.25
C LEU A 163 -6.85 -1.03 -6.38
N ALA A 164 -7.57 -0.08 -7.00
CA ALA A 164 -8.43 0.85 -6.28
C ALA A 164 -9.66 0.20 -5.62
N LEU A 165 -10.12 -0.93 -6.14
CA LEU A 165 -11.25 -1.68 -5.56
C LEU A 165 -10.81 -2.64 -4.44
N GLN A 166 -9.51 -2.92 -4.32
CA GLN A 166 -8.98 -3.81 -3.28
C GLN A 166 -8.54 -3.02 -2.05
N ILE A 167 -9.01 -3.43 -0.87
CA ILE A 167 -8.73 -2.72 0.39
C ILE A 167 -7.42 -3.20 1.05
N GLU A 168 -7.07 -4.50 0.91
CA GLU A 168 -5.78 -5.10 1.33
C GLU A 168 -5.79 -6.61 1.00
N GLY A 169 -4.61 -7.25 0.95
CA GLY A 169 -4.47 -8.71 0.91
C GLY A 169 -3.80 -9.26 -0.34
N GLN A 170 -3.78 -10.59 -0.48
CA GLN A 170 -3.03 -11.28 -1.54
C GLN A 170 -3.42 -10.84 -2.96
N GLN A 171 -4.67 -10.44 -3.17
CA GLN A 171 -5.13 -9.95 -4.47
C GLN A 171 -4.53 -8.58 -4.80
N PHE A 172 -4.44 -7.68 -3.81
CA PHE A 172 -3.76 -6.39 -3.97
C PHE A 172 -2.28 -6.58 -4.33
N ASP A 173 -1.59 -7.48 -3.64
CA ASP A 173 -0.18 -7.80 -3.96
C ASP A 173 -0.01 -8.31 -5.40
N ARG A 174 -0.92 -9.18 -5.85
CA ARG A 174 -0.92 -9.72 -7.22
C ARG A 174 -1.16 -8.62 -8.24
N ASP A 175 -2.15 -7.78 -8.03
CA ASP A 175 -2.49 -6.67 -8.93
C ASP A 175 -1.38 -5.62 -8.94
N LEU A 176 -0.70 -5.39 -7.81
CA LEU A 176 0.43 -4.47 -7.70
C LEU A 176 1.64 -4.98 -8.48
N ASN A 177 1.95 -6.27 -8.35
CA ASN A 177 3.01 -6.89 -9.14
C ASN A 177 2.64 -6.91 -10.63
N ALA A 178 1.37 -7.17 -10.98
CA ALA A 178 0.90 -7.09 -12.36
C ALA A 178 1.05 -5.67 -12.92
N ALA A 179 0.76 -4.63 -12.13
CA ALA A 179 0.97 -3.23 -12.51
C ALA A 179 2.45 -2.94 -12.80
N HIS A 180 3.37 -3.40 -11.93
CA HIS A 180 4.82 -3.28 -12.18
C HIS A 180 5.23 -3.96 -13.49
N GLN A 181 4.82 -5.21 -13.71
CA GLN A 181 5.20 -5.96 -14.92
C GLN A 181 4.59 -5.37 -16.19
N CYS A 182 3.36 -4.87 -16.10
CA CYS A 182 2.69 -4.19 -17.21
C CYS A 182 3.42 -2.90 -17.57
N LEU A 183 3.73 -2.05 -16.57
CA LEU A 183 4.50 -0.82 -16.77
C LEU A 183 5.90 -1.10 -17.34
N LYS A 184 6.59 -2.11 -16.83
CA LYS A 184 7.88 -2.59 -17.35
C LYS A 184 7.78 -2.98 -18.83
N THR A 185 6.68 -3.63 -19.21
CA THR A 185 6.42 -4.07 -20.59
C THR A 185 6.16 -2.88 -21.52
N ILE A 186 5.35 -1.90 -21.08
CA ILE A 186 5.11 -0.65 -21.82
C ILE A 186 6.45 0.04 -22.12
N VAL A 187 7.25 0.29 -21.08
CA VAL A 187 8.54 0.98 -21.21
C VAL A 187 9.50 0.22 -22.14
N LYS A 188 9.61 -1.11 -22.02
CA LYS A 188 10.43 -1.94 -22.90
C LYS A 188 10.01 -1.83 -24.37
N LYS A 189 8.70 -1.90 -24.64
CA LYS A 189 8.15 -1.79 -26.00
C LYS A 189 8.36 -0.39 -26.58
N LEU A 190 8.29 0.67 -25.77
CA LEU A 190 8.62 2.02 -26.19
C LEU A 190 10.11 2.13 -26.57
N ILE A 191 11.02 1.63 -25.72
CA ILE A 191 12.46 1.60 -26.03
C ILE A 191 12.73 0.84 -27.33
N GLN A 192 12.10 -0.33 -27.52
CA GLN A 192 12.26 -1.13 -28.73
C GLN A 192 11.73 -0.40 -29.98
N SER A 193 10.63 0.33 -29.84
CA SER A 193 10.03 1.10 -30.94
C SER A 193 10.95 2.25 -31.35
N LEU A 194 11.58 2.93 -30.39
CA LEU A 194 12.55 4.00 -30.63
C LEU A 194 13.90 3.49 -31.16
N ALA A 195 14.31 2.26 -30.80
CA ALA A 195 15.57 1.67 -31.27
C ALA A 195 15.62 1.49 -32.80
N ASN A 196 14.47 1.38 -33.45
CA ASN A 196 14.37 1.28 -34.91
C ASN A 196 14.53 2.64 -35.62
N LEU A 197 14.62 3.75 -34.89
CA LEU A 197 14.60 5.13 -35.41
C LEU A 197 15.64 6.01 -34.70
N PRO A 198 16.95 5.76 -34.83
CA PRO A 198 17.96 6.53 -34.10
C PRO A 198 18.04 7.98 -34.62
N SER A 199 17.75 8.95 -33.76
CA SER A 199 18.20 10.34 -33.84
C SER A 199 18.63 10.82 -32.45
N ASP A 200 19.37 11.92 -32.33
CA ASP A 200 19.88 12.41 -31.03
C ASP A 200 18.75 12.63 -30.01
N THR A 201 17.59 13.13 -30.44
CA THR A 201 16.38 13.28 -29.60
C THR A 201 15.83 11.93 -29.13
N HIS A 202 15.90 10.88 -29.96
CA HIS A 202 15.49 9.53 -29.58
C HIS A 202 16.45 8.91 -28.56
N VAL A 203 17.74 9.28 -28.58
CA VAL A 203 18.72 8.82 -27.58
C VAL A 203 18.36 9.35 -26.20
N VAL A 204 17.98 10.62 -26.09
CA VAL A 204 17.53 11.23 -24.83
C VAL A 204 16.25 10.55 -24.33
N ALA A 205 15.25 10.37 -25.20
CA ALA A 205 14.01 9.65 -24.85
C ALA A 205 14.28 8.21 -24.39
N CYS A 206 15.15 7.48 -25.09
CA CYS A 206 15.57 6.13 -24.72
C CYS A 206 16.30 6.10 -23.37
N ALA A 207 17.15 7.09 -23.08
CA ALA A 207 17.86 7.20 -21.81
C ALA A 207 16.87 7.41 -20.66
N SER A 208 15.90 8.31 -20.81
CA SER A 208 14.84 8.56 -19.83
C SER A 208 13.98 7.31 -19.60
N LEU A 209 13.53 6.63 -20.66
CA LEU A 209 12.77 5.38 -20.54
C LEU A 209 13.57 4.27 -19.85
N ARG A 210 14.88 4.15 -20.14
CA ARG A 210 15.77 3.21 -19.44
C ARG A 210 15.94 3.56 -17.96
N GLN A 211 15.88 4.84 -17.61
CA GLN A 211 15.93 5.26 -16.22
C GLN A 211 14.66 4.84 -15.47
N ILE A 212 13.48 5.07 -16.06
CA ILE A 212 12.19 4.57 -15.53
C ILE A 212 12.25 3.05 -15.34
N LEU A 213 12.78 2.32 -16.33
CA LEU A 213 12.91 0.87 -16.26
C LEU A 213 13.78 0.38 -15.09
N LYS A 214 14.81 1.14 -14.70
CA LYS A 214 15.69 0.83 -13.56
C LYS A 214 15.03 1.10 -12.21
N ASN A 215 14.09 2.05 -12.16
CA ASN A 215 13.36 2.39 -10.94
C ASN A 215 12.30 1.32 -10.59
N LEU A 216 11.95 0.47 -11.55
CA LEU A 216 11.04 -0.67 -11.36
C LEU A 216 11.81 -1.88 -10.82
N PRO A 217 11.40 -2.47 -9.68
CA PRO A 217 12.08 -3.64 -9.12
C PRO A 217 11.99 -4.86 -10.05
N ASP A 218 13.03 -5.71 -10.03
CA ASP A 218 12.98 -7.08 -10.55
C ASP A 218 12.31 -7.97 -9.49
N THR A 219 10.99 -7.83 -9.32
CA THR A 219 10.20 -8.78 -8.51
C THR A 219 9.93 -10.07 -9.27
#